data_AF-U5F5E6-F1
#
_entry.id   AF-U5F5E6-F1
#
_cell.length_a   1.000
_cell.length_b   1.000
_cell.length_c   1.000
_cell.angle_alpha   90.00
_cell.angle_beta   90.00
_cell.angle_gamma   90.00
#
_symmetry.space_group_name_H-M   'P 1'
#
loop_
_entity.id
_entity.type
_entity.pdbx_description
1 polymer ?
#
loop_
_entity_poly.entity_id
_entity_poly.type
_entity_poly.pdbx_seq_one_letter_code
_entity_poly.pdbx_strand_id
1 'polypeptide(L)'
;MKRFRIIMLSVVLCVIFTGCKGTISNDVEIDYGVSTKYSRLELEEAVNVIKKDFVRSFEDCTMERLVYAGDKQSKEHGEYYTKADTLLFFMDYKTGNFSSDTLNKNSEYPEWQIMLVKDASGVWKIYPSGCGYG
;
A
#
# COMPACT_ATOMS: atom_id res chain seq x y z
N MET A 1 31.69 -37.61 1.72
CA MET A 1 30.27 -37.19 1.68
C MET A 1 29.78 -36.45 2.95
N LYS A 2 30.63 -35.68 3.66
CA LYS A 2 30.21 -34.91 4.86
C LYS A 2 30.08 -33.40 4.59
N ARG A 3 30.89 -32.87 3.65
CA ARG A 3 30.91 -31.44 3.27
C ARG A 3 29.70 -31.02 2.43
N PHE A 4 29.21 -31.92 1.56
CA PHE A 4 27.97 -31.71 0.81
C PHE A 4 26.71 -31.73 1.70
N ARG A 5 26.71 -32.44 2.83
CA ARG A 5 25.55 -32.49 3.75
C ARG A 5 25.36 -31.19 4.52
N ILE A 6 26.44 -30.46 4.80
CA ILE A 6 26.39 -29.16 5.49
C ILE A 6 25.90 -28.05 4.55
N ILE A 7 26.34 -28.07 3.28
CA ILE A 7 25.91 -27.09 2.27
C ILE A 7 24.43 -27.26 1.89
N MET A 8 23.94 -28.50 1.81
CA MET A 8 22.51 -28.77 1.58
C MET A 8 21.64 -28.32 2.76
N LEU A 9 22.13 -28.45 4.00
CA LEU A 9 21.39 -28.05 5.20
C LEU A 9 21.30 -26.53 5.36
N SER A 10 22.28 -25.77 4.86
CA SER A 10 22.29 -24.30 4.91
C SER A 10 21.43 -23.64 3.82
N VAL A 11 21.25 -24.28 2.66
CA VAL A 11 20.41 -23.76 1.57
C VAL A 11 18.91 -23.97 1.86
N VAL A 12 18.56 -25.03 2.58
CA VAL A 12 17.16 -25.31 2.98
C VAL A 12 16.65 -24.33 4.05
N LEU A 13 17.55 -23.70 4.83
CA LEU A 13 17.16 -22.72 5.85
C LEU A 13 16.81 -21.33 5.28
N CYS A 14 17.17 -21.04 4.03
CA CYS A 14 16.99 -19.71 3.42
C CYS A 14 15.65 -19.52 2.68
N VAL A 15 14.74 -20.50 2.66
CA VAL A 15 13.57 -20.47 1.74
C VAL A 15 12.21 -20.36 2.45
N ILE A 16 12.16 -20.14 3.77
CA ILE A 16 10.87 -20.05 4.50
C ILE A 16 10.62 -18.71 5.19
N PHE A 17 11.06 -17.61 4.57
CA PHE A 17 10.42 -16.31 4.82
C PHE A 17 9.44 -16.00 3.67
N THR A 18 8.41 -16.83 3.53
CA THR A 18 7.16 -16.33 2.96
C THR A 18 6.54 -15.45 4.05
N GLY A 19 6.99 -14.20 4.15
CA GLY A 19 6.25 -13.18 4.90
C GLY A 19 4.81 -13.22 4.41
N CYS A 20 3.85 -13.21 5.34
CA CYS A 20 2.45 -13.13 4.98
C CYS A 20 2.29 -11.82 4.19
N LYS A 21 1.81 -11.92 2.95
CA LYS A 21 1.63 -10.74 2.10
C LYS A 21 0.27 -10.11 2.38
N GLY A 22 0.15 -8.83 2.05
CA GLY A 22 -1.16 -8.20 1.96
C GLY A 22 -1.99 -8.85 0.86
N THR A 23 -3.30 -8.90 1.08
CA THR A 23 -4.28 -9.44 0.15
C THR A 23 -5.21 -8.32 -0.30
N ILE A 24 -5.54 -8.29 -1.58
CA ILE A 24 -6.61 -7.41 -2.09
C ILE A 24 -7.88 -8.25 -2.14
N SER A 25 -8.97 -7.75 -1.54
CA SER A 25 -10.26 -8.45 -1.61
C SER A 25 -10.67 -8.67 -3.07
N ASN A 26 -11.28 -9.83 -3.37
CA ASN A 26 -11.84 -10.10 -4.69
C ASN A 26 -12.95 -9.10 -5.06
N ASP A 27 -13.65 -8.60 -4.04
CA ASP A 27 -14.74 -7.63 -4.17
C ASP A 27 -14.29 -6.22 -3.74
N VAL A 28 -13.00 -5.91 -3.89
CA VAL A 28 -12.47 -4.59 -3.52
C VAL A 28 -13.22 -3.46 -4.23
N GLU A 29 -13.77 -2.53 -3.45
CA GLU A 29 -14.41 -1.34 -4.01
C GLU A 29 -13.33 -0.30 -4.33
N ILE A 30 -13.25 0.11 -5.60
CA ILE A 30 -12.39 1.23 -5.99
C ILE A 30 -13.26 2.37 -6.52
N ASP A 31 -13.28 3.47 -5.77
CA ASP A 31 -13.97 4.70 -6.16
C ASP A 31 -12.95 5.75 -6.63
N TYR A 32 -13.05 6.13 -7.89
CA TYR A 32 -12.19 7.14 -8.51
C TYR A 32 -12.75 8.55 -8.40
N GLY A 33 -13.99 8.68 -7.90
CA GLY A 33 -14.72 9.93 -7.80
C GLY A 33 -14.81 10.67 -9.14
N VAL A 34 -14.91 11.99 -9.03
CA VAL A 34 -14.84 12.90 -10.17
C VAL A 34 -13.56 13.72 -10.06
N SER A 35 -12.78 13.73 -11.13
CA SER A 35 -11.57 14.56 -11.25
C SER A 35 -11.65 15.43 -12.49
N THR A 36 -11.29 16.70 -12.32
CA THR A 36 -11.09 17.67 -13.40
C THR A 36 -9.61 17.82 -13.77
N LYS A 37 -8.71 17.41 -12.86
CA LYS A 37 -7.27 17.53 -13.01
C LYS A 37 -6.60 16.25 -13.53
N TYR A 38 -7.03 15.09 -13.07
CA TYR A 38 -6.41 13.80 -13.37
C TYR A 38 -7.30 12.95 -14.24
N SER A 39 -6.71 12.34 -15.26
CA SER A 39 -7.43 11.41 -16.12
C SER A 39 -7.76 10.10 -15.37
N ARG A 40 -8.77 9.38 -15.86
CA ARG A 40 -9.11 8.05 -15.33
C ARG A 40 -7.92 7.07 -15.39
N LEU A 41 -7.08 7.20 -16.42
CA LEU A 41 -5.86 6.40 -16.59
C LEU A 41 -4.81 6.74 -15.53
N GLU A 42 -4.57 8.02 -15.26
CA GLU A 42 -3.61 8.41 -14.21
C GLU A 42 -4.04 7.94 -12.82
N LEU A 43 -5.35 8.00 -12.52
CA LEU A 43 -5.86 7.46 -11.26
C LEU A 43 -5.75 5.93 -11.19
N GLU A 44 -5.95 5.23 -12.31
CA GLU A 44 -5.75 3.78 -12.40
C GLU A 44 -4.27 3.39 -12.17
N GLU A 45 -3.34 4.15 -12.73
CA GLU A 45 -1.90 3.95 -12.49
C GLU A 45 -1.55 4.12 -11.01
N ALA A 46 -2.10 5.15 -10.36
CA ALA A 46 -1.91 5.38 -8.93
C ALA A 46 -2.47 4.23 -8.08
N VAL A 47 -3.69 3.76 -8.37
CA VAL A 47 -4.30 2.59 -7.71
C VAL A 47 -3.44 1.34 -7.88
N ASN A 48 -2.86 1.13 -9.06
CA ASN A 48 -1.96 0.01 -9.30
C ASN A 48 -0.65 0.09 -8.48
N VAL A 49 -0.13 1.28 -8.25
CA VAL A 49 1.01 1.48 -7.34
C VAL A 49 0.61 1.16 -5.90
N ILE A 50 -0.56 1.64 -5.44
CA ILE A 50 -1.09 1.35 -4.10
C ILE A 50 -1.26 -0.16 -3.89
N LYS A 51 -1.93 -0.87 -4.82
CA LYS A 51 -2.15 -2.33 -4.70
C LYS A 51 -0.84 -3.10 -4.60
N LYS A 52 0.16 -2.74 -5.41
CA LYS A 52 1.49 -3.39 -5.38
C LYS A 52 2.22 -3.13 -4.06
N ASP A 53 2.13 -1.91 -3.54
CA ASP A 53 2.71 -1.57 -2.25
C ASP A 53 1.99 -2.28 -1.11
N PHE A 54 0.66 -2.29 -1.12
CA PHE A 54 -0.16 -2.96 -0.11
C PHE A 54 0.19 -4.44 0.04
N VAL A 55 0.22 -5.18 -1.07
CA VAL A 55 0.59 -6.61 -1.08
C VAL A 55 1.98 -6.86 -0.49
N ARG A 56 2.90 -5.90 -0.62
CA ARG A 56 4.27 -6.01 -0.12
C ARG A 56 4.41 -5.57 1.34
N SER A 57 3.71 -4.51 1.73
CA SER A 57 4.00 -3.76 2.95
C SER A 57 2.97 -4.01 4.06
N PHE A 58 1.77 -4.48 3.74
CA PHE A 58 0.68 -4.70 4.71
C PHE A 58 0.52 -6.21 4.97
N GLU A 59 1.44 -6.77 5.75
CA GLU A 59 1.47 -8.19 6.09
C GLU A 59 0.19 -8.64 6.81
N ASP A 60 -0.36 -9.78 6.37
CA ASP A 60 -1.60 -10.37 6.87
C ASP A 60 -2.78 -9.38 6.91
N CYS A 61 -2.81 -8.40 6.01
CA CYS A 61 -3.92 -7.46 5.88
C CYS A 61 -4.74 -7.73 4.62
N THR A 62 -6.02 -7.39 4.65
CA THR A 62 -6.92 -7.46 3.49
C THR A 62 -7.50 -6.08 3.18
N MET A 63 -7.22 -5.53 2.00
CA MET A 63 -7.81 -4.29 1.52
C MET A 63 -9.23 -4.54 1.02
N GLU A 64 -10.20 -3.78 1.52
CA GLU A 64 -11.61 -3.91 1.16
C GLU A 64 -12.10 -2.74 0.30
N ARG A 65 -11.54 -1.55 0.50
CA ARG A 65 -11.96 -0.35 -0.23
C ARG A 65 -10.83 0.64 -0.42
N LEU A 66 -10.86 1.36 -1.54
CA LEU A 66 -9.91 2.42 -1.86
C LEU A 66 -10.60 3.54 -2.63
N VAL A 67 -10.54 4.77 -2.09
CA VAL A 67 -11.31 5.91 -2.60
C VAL A 67 -10.43 7.11 -2.83
N TYR A 68 -10.52 7.68 -4.03
CA TYR A 68 -9.87 8.93 -4.36
C TYR A 68 -10.50 10.09 -3.58
N ALA A 69 -9.69 10.85 -2.84
CA ALA A 69 -10.17 11.95 -2.02
C ALA A 69 -10.66 13.18 -2.81
N GLY A 70 -10.46 13.19 -4.13
CA GLY A 70 -10.80 14.29 -5.02
C GLY A 70 -9.70 15.33 -5.17
N ASP A 71 -9.83 16.18 -6.20
CA ASP A 71 -8.82 17.15 -6.60
C ASP A 71 -8.47 18.14 -5.49
N LYS A 72 -9.50 18.66 -4.78
CA LYS A 72 -9.34 19.67 -3.73
C LYS A 72 -8.54 19.13 -2.54
N GLN A 73 -8.96 18.01 -1.97
CA GLN A 73 -8.28 17.43 -0.80
C GLN A 73 -6.87 16.97 -1.15
N SER A 74 -6.70 16.38 -2.34
CA SER A 74 -5.38 15.97 -2.83
C SER A 74 -4.42 17.15 -2.96
N LYS A 75 -4.91 18.30 -3.46
CA LYS A 75 -4.14 19.54 -3.53
C LYS A 75 -3.79 20.08 -2.14
N GLU A 76 -4.77 20.20 -1.25
CA GLU A 76 -4.56 20.73 0.11
C GLU A 76 -3.57 19.88 0.92
N HIS A 77 -3.67 18.56 0.85
CA HIS A 77 -2.69 17.65 1.45
C HIS A 77 -1.32 17.76 0.80
N GLY A 78 -1.26 17.86 -0.53
CA GLY A 78 -0.01 18.03 -1.26
C GLY A 78 0.72 19.31 -0.87
N GLU A 79 0.01 20.44 -0.74
CA GLU A 79 0.58 21.71 -0.29
C GLU A 79 1.16 21.62 1.13
N TYR A 80 0.52 20.88 2.03
CA TYR A 80 0.96 20.74 3.41
C TYR A 80 2.15 19.78 3.58
N TYR A 81 2.08 18.58 2.98
CA TYR A 81 3.04 17.50 3.25
C TYR A 81 4.19 17.45 2.24
N THR A 82 3.90 17.59 0.95
CA THR A 82 4.85 17.27 -0.12
C THR A 82 5.37 18.51 -0.85
N LYS A 83 4.62 19.61 -0.77
CA LYS A 83 4.78 20.84 -1.57
C LYS A 83 4.75 20.54 -3.08
N ALA A 84 4.03 19.50 -3.49
CA ALA A 84 3.95 19.02 -4.85
C ALA A 84 2.54 18.50 -5.19
N ASP A 85 2.30 18.32 -6.48
CA ASP A 85 1.09 17.65 -6.97
C ASP A 85 1.01 16.22 -6.44
N THR A 86 -0.06 15.95 -5.69
CA THR A 86 -0.24 14.73 -4.91
C THR A 86 -1.60 14.12 -5.26
N LEU A 87 -1.71 12.80 -5.20
CA LEU A 87 -2.99 12.10 -5.15
C LEU A 87 -3.18 11.52 -3.75
N LEU A 88 -4.29 11.86 -3.11
CA LEU A 88 -4.69 11.29 -1.82
C LEU A 88 -5.77 10.24 -2.03
N PHE A 89 -5.61 9.08 -1.39
CA PHE A 89 -6.63 8.06 -1.29
C PHE A 89 -6.90 7.70 0.17
N PHE A 90 -8.15 7.34 0.44
CA PHE A 90 -8.59 6.71 1.68
C PHE A 90 -8.75 5.21 1.45
N MET A 91 -8.16 4.41 2.33
CA MET A 91 -8.12 2.97 2.22
C MET A 91 -8.75 2.35 3.45
N ASP A 92 -9.66 1.41 3.23
CA ASP A 92 -10.23 0.59 4.30
C ASP A 92 -9.61 -0.80 4.20
N TYR A 93 -9.03 -1.28 5.30
CA TYR A 93 -8.44 -2.61 5.36
C TYR A 93 -8.66 -3.27 6.72
N LYS A 94 -8.54 -4.60 6.73
CA LYS A 94 -8.60 -5.43 7.91
C LYS A 94 -7.27 -6.09 8.18
N THR A 95 -6.89 -6.21 9.43
CA THR A 95 -5.74 -7.01 9.86
C THR A 95 -6.19 -8.43 10.15
N GLY A 96 -5.31 -9.39 9.90
CA GLY A 96 -5.47 -10.78 10.29
C GLY A 96 -4.90 -11.06 11.68
N ASN A 97 -4.50 -12.31 11.90
CA ASN A 97 -4.03 -12.78 13.20
C ASN A 97 -2.51 -12.54 13.41
N PHE A 98 -1.79 -12.32 12.32
CA PHE A 98 -0.36 -12.04 12.25
C PHE A 98 -0.15 -10.59 11.79
N SER A 99 -0.77 -9.64 12.48
CA SER A 99 -0.50 -8.20 12.28
C SER A 99 0.83 -7.80 12.91
N SER A 100 1.39 -6.67 12.46
CA SER A 100 2.57 -6.04 13.06
C SER A 100 2.33 -5.66 14.52
N ASP A 101 3.42 -5.43 15.28
CA ASP A 101 3.36 -5.04 16.71
C ASP A 101 2.61 -3.73 16.96
N THR A 102 2.35 -2.96 15.91
CA THR A 102 1.70 -1.65 15.93
C THR A 102 0.26 -1.65 15.48
N LEU A 103 -0.20 -2.75 14.90
CA LEU A 103 -1.58 -2.92 14.48
C LEU A 103 -2.26 -3.98 15.34
N ASN A 104 -3.48 -3.69 15.79
CA ASN A 104 -4.32 -4.65 16.49
C ASN A 104 -4.70 -5.77 15.53
N LYS A 105 -4.67 -7.01 16.03
CA LYS A 105 -5.07 -8.21 15.28
C LYS A 105 -6.57 -8.22 15.04
N ASN A 106 -7.01 -8.82 13.93
CA ASN A 106 -8.43 -9.00 13.59
C ASN A 106 -9.26 -7.71 13.73
N SER A 107 -8.69 -6.57 13.32
CA SER A 107 -9.25 -5.24 13.50
C SER A 107 -9.45 -4.52 12.18
N GLU A 108 -10.41 -3.60 12.14
CA GLU A 108 -10.70 -2.77 10.97
C GLU A 108 -9.99 -1.41 11.08
N TYR A 109 -9.46 -0.94 9.96
CA TYR A 109 -8.77 0.34 9.83
C TYR A 109 -9.43 1.14 8.70
N PRO A 110 -10.48 1.92 9.02
CA PRO A 110 -11.18 2.74 8.04
C PRO A 110 -10.41 4.03 7.74
N GLU A 111 -10.62 4.56 6.54
CA GLU A 111 -10.15 5.86 6.05
C GLU A 111 -8.63 6.07 6.21
N TRP A 112 -7.86 4.99 6.09
CA TRP A 112 -6.41 5.07 6.13
C TRP A 112 -5.88 5.91 4.96
N GLN A 113 -5.13 6.95 5.28
CA GLN A 113 -4.62 7.89 4.28
C GLN A 113 -3.38 7.32 3.58
N ILE A 114 -3.41 7.31 2.25
CA ILE A 114 -2.24 7.01 1.43
C ILE A 114 -2.07 8.08 0.36
N MET A 115 -0.86 8.60 0.25
CA MET A 115 -0.52 9.67 -0.70
C MET A 115 0.46 9.19 -1.75
N LEU A 116 0.31 9.70 -2.98
CA LEU A 116 1.24 9.50 -4.07
C LEU A 116 1.75 10.81 -4.61
N VAL A 117 3.04 10.84 -4.92
CA VAL A 117 3.70 11.95 -5.62
C VAL A 117 4.31 11.45 -6.92
N LYS A 118 4.37 12.29 -7.95
CA LYS A 118 5.19 11.99 -9.14
C LYS A 118 6.65 12.19 -8.80
N ASP A 119 7.49 11.22 -9.14
CA ASP A 119 8.94 11.40 -9.12
C ASP A 119 9.40 12.29 -10.29
N ALA A 120 10.70 12.57 -10.36
CA ALA A 120 11.27 13.40 -11.42
C ALA A 120 11.07 12.84 -12.84
N SER A 121 10.74 11.55 -12.97
CA SER A 121 10.42 10.91 -14.25
C SER A 121 8.92 10.94 -14.60
N GLY A 122 8.09 11.53 -13.73
CA GLY A 122 6.65 11.61 -13.90
C GLY A 122 5.89 10.38 -13.45
N VAL A 123 6.55 9.42 -12.78
CA VAL A 123 5.93 8.17 -12.33
C VAL A 123 5.42 8.32 -10.90
N TRP A 124 4.21 7.84 -10.64
CA TRP A 124 3.62 7.82 -9.30
C TRP A 124 4.39 6.91 -8.34
N LYS A 125 4.68 7.42 -7.14
CA LYS A 125 5.30 6.70 -6.03
C LYS A 125 4.53 6.97 -4.75
N ILE A 126 4.45 5.96 -3.86
CA ILE A 126 3.96 6.17 -2.50
C ILE A 126 4.82 7.22 -1.83
N TYR A 127 4.19 8.27 -1.32
CA TYR A 127 4.85 9.24 -0.45
C TYR A 127 4.87 8.66 0.97
N PRO A 128 6.05 8.39 1.54
CA PRO A 128 6.17 7.91 2.91
C PRO A 128 5.94 9.08 3.89
N SER A 129 4.72 9.59 3.97
CA SER A 129 4.30 10.42 5.10
C SER A 129 4.11 9.49 6.29
N GLY A 130 4.71 9.83 7.44
CA GLY A 130 4.72 9.05 8.69
C GLY A 130 3.38 8.85 9.39
N CYS A 131 2.31 8.61 8.64
CA CYS A 131 1.06 8.07 9.16
C CYS A 131 1.05 6.58 8.87
N GLY A 132 1.79 5.86 9.72
CA GLY A 132 1.70 4.40 9.92
C GLY A 132 2.55 3.52 9.01
N TYR A 133 3.86 3.67 9.10
CA TYR A 133 4.67 2.50 9.39
C TYR A 133 4.76 2.45 10.90
N GLY A 134 3.80 1.77 11.53
CA GLY A 134 4.00 1.37 12.89
C GLY A 134 4.95 0.18 12.89
#